data_AF-A0A924ATE4-F1
#
_entry.id   AF-A0A924ATE4-F1
#
_cell.length_a   1.000
_cell.length_b   1.000
_cell.length_c   1.000
_cell.angle_alpha   90.00
_cell.angle_beta   90.00
_cell.angle_gamma   90.00
#
_symmetry.space_group_name_H-M   'P 1'
#
loop_
_entity.id
_entity.type
_entity.pdbx_description
1 polymer ?
#
loop_
_entity_poly.entity_id
_entity_poly.type
_entity_poly.pdbx_seq_one_letter_code
_entity_poly.pdbx_strand_id
1 'polypeptide(L)'
;MSIWDTPEYIEYANASREDQDCREWELKKQIKKAGLNYTKYCCIQIAYYLIEEKKSKGKEEINYDSIITCNSKRKSFGLPIHDGGSSYIKIYFCPWCGQKL
;
A
#
# COMPACT_ATOMS: atom_id res chain seq x y z
N MET A 1 -0.61 27.36 -16.45
CA MET A 1 -0.07 26.02 -16.76
C MET A 1 0.20 25.33 -15.44
N SER A 2 -0.37 24.15 -15.20
CA SER A 2 -0.18 23.45 -13.93
C SER A 2 1.14 22.67 -13.94
N ILE A 3 1.65 22.31 -12.76
CA ILE A 3 2.81 21.42 -12.65
C ILE A 3 2.59 20.05 -13.30
N TRP A 4 1.32 19.67 -13.49
CA TRP A 4 0.91 18.40 -14.08
C TRP A 4 0.99 18.41 -15.61
N ASP A 5 1.11 19.59 -16.21
CA ASP A 5 1.14 19.78 -17.68
C ASP A 5 2.56 19.94 -18.22
N THR A 6 3.60 19.90 -17.37
CA THR A 6 4.98 20.09 -17.85
C THR A 6 5.52 18.83 -18.52
N PRO A 7 6.38 18.96 -19.55
CA PRO A 7 7.01 17.80 -20.21
C PRO A 7 7.72 16.87 -19.22
N GLU A 8 8.40 17.44 -18.23
CA GLU A 8 9.14 16.68 -17.22
C GLU A 8 8.21 15.85 -16.34
N TYR A 9 7.05 16.41 -15.94
CA TYR A 9 6.08 15.68 -15.16
C TYR A 9 5.45 14.54 -15.96
N ILE A 10 5.13 14.77 -17.24
CA ILE A 10 4.59 13.75 -18.14
C ILE A 10 5.59 12.60 -18.31
N GLU A 11 6.86 12.90 -18.53
CA GLU A 11 7.92 11.90 -18.64
C GLU A 11 8.05 11.07 -17.36
N TYR A 12 8.06 11.72 -16.19
CA TYR A 12 8.05 11.05 -14.89
C TYR A 12 6.80 10.15 -14.70
N ALA A 13 5.62 10.65 -15.05
CA ALA A 13 4.36 9.93 -14.89
C ALA A 13 4.30 8.69 -15.81
N ASN A 14 4.80 8.80 -17.03
CA ASN A 14 4.91 7.67 -17.96
C ASN A 14 5.92 6.64 -17.45
N ALA A 15 7.12 7.08 -17.04
CA ALA A 15 8.14 6.19 -16.48
C ALA A 15 7.61 5.44 -15.24
N SER A 16 6.87 6.12 -14.35
CA SER A 16 6.27 5.48 -13.17
C SER A 16 5.20 4.44 -13.49
N ARG A 17 4.58 4.50 -14.67
CA ARG A 17 3.53 3.56 -15.10
C ARG A 17 4.11 2.39 -15.89
N GLU A 18 5.00 2.69 -16.83
CA GLU A 18 5.49 1.76 -17.84
C GLU A 18 6.76 1.03 -17.40
N ASP A 19 7.62 1.68 -16.62
CA ASP A 19 8.86 1.10 -16.12
C ASP A 19 8.66 0.54 -14.71
N GLN A 20 8.93 -0.76 -14.55
CA GLN A 20 8.76 -1.44 -13.27
C GLN A 20 9.75 -0.95 -12.21
N ASP A 21 11.01 -0.70 -12.58
CA ASP A 21 12.05 -0.30 -11.65
C ASP A 21 11.80 1.13 -11.14
N CYS A 22 11.40 2.04 -12.04
CA CYS A 22 10.97 3.39 -11.68
C CYS A 22 9.77 3.35 -10.72
N ARG A 23 8.75 2.54 -11.05
CA ARG A 23 7.58 2.35 -10.19
C ARG A 23 7.99 1.85 -8.80
N GLU A 24 8.79 0.79 -8.73
CA GLU A 24 9.23 0.23 -7.45
C GLU A 24 10.07 1.22 -6.64
N TRP A 25 10.95 1.97 -7.29
CA TRP A 25 11.76 3.00 -6.65
C TRP A 25 10.89 4.05 -5.96
N GLU A 26 9.87 4.55 -6.64
CA GLU A 26 8.95 5.55 -6.10
C GLU A 26 8.11 4.97 -4.94
N LEU A 27 7.59 3.74 -5.08
CA LEU A 27 6.88 3.08 -3.98
C LEU A 27 7.79 2.92 -2.74
N LYS A 28 9.04 2.48 -2.93
CA LYS A 28 10.03 2.34 -1.84
C LYS A 28 10.25 3.67 -1.10
N LYS A 29 10.27 4.79 -1.83
CA LYS A 29 10.40 6.14 -1.24
C LYS A 29 9.19 6.51 -0.39
N GLN A 30 7.97 6.26 -0.89
CA GLN A 30 6.73 6.54 -0.15
C GLN A 30 6.60 5.66 1.10
N ILE A 31 6.93 4.38 1.01
CA ILE A 31 6.91 3.43 2.14
C ILE A 31 7.91 3.85 3.23
N LYS A 32 9.14 4.23 2.85
CA LYS A 32 10.15 4.73 3.79
C LYS A 32 9.68 6.01 4.49
N LYS A 33 9.07 6.94 3.75
CA LYS A 33 8.48 8.17 4.31
C LYS A 33 7.37 7.85 5.31
N ALA A 34 6.57 6.82 5.07
CA ALA A 34 5.56 6.33 6.00
C ALA A 34 6.15 5.57 7.20
N GLY A 35 7.46 5.31 7.25
CA GLY A 35 8.13 4.56 8.33
C GLY A 35 7.77 3.08 8.36
N LEU A 36 7.50 2.48 7.21
CA LEU A 36 7.29 1.04 7.06
C LEU A 36 8.58 0.38 6.53
N ASN A 37 8.82 -0.88 6.93
CA ASN A 37 9.91 -1.67 6.37
C ASN A 37 9.36 -2.64 5.32
N TYR A 38 9.58 -2.36 4.04
CA TYR A 38 9.07 -3.17 2.94
C TYR A 38 9.69 -4.57 2.85
N THR A 39 10.89 -4.80 3.41
CA THR A 39 11.56 -6.12 3.35
C THR A 39 10.86 -7.18 4.20
N LYS A 40 9.90 -6.77 5.03
CA LYS A 40 9.08 -7.68 5.84
C LYS A 40 7.94 -8.34 5.07
N TYR A 41 7.72 -7.94 3.81
CA TYR A 41 6.58 -8.37 3.02
C TYR A 41 7.04 -9.07 1.74
N CYS A 42 6.19 -9.95 1.20
CA CYS A 42 6.45 -10.72 -0.01
C CYS A 42 6.68 -9.87 -1.28
N CYS A 43 6.16 -8.64 -1.30
CA CYS A 43 6.30 -7.71 -2.41
C CYS A 43 6.13 -6.27 -1.95
N ILE A 44 6.55 -5.32 -2.78
CA ILE A 44 6.47 -3.89 -2.46
C ILE A 44 5.02 -3.39 -2.34
N GLN A 45 4.08 -4.02 -3.05
CA GLN A 45 2.68 -3.60 -3.12
C GLN A 45 1.97 -3.75 -1.77
N ILE A 46 2.14 -4.88 -1.05
CA ILE A 46 1.62 -5.01 0.33
C ILE A 46 2.13 -3.86 1.20
N ALA A 47 3.43 -3.61 1.18
CA ALA A 47 4.03 -2.57 1.99
C ALA A 47 3.47 -1.18 1.66
N TYR A 48 3.23 -0.91 0.37
CA TYR A 48 2.65 0.33 -0.11
C TYR A 48 1.21 0.52 0.34
N TYR A 49 0.35 -0.48 0.13
CA TYR A 49 -1.08 -0.36 0.47
C TYR A 49 -1.34 -0.33 1.99
N LEU A 50 -0.41 -0.83 2.81
CA LEU A 50 -0.44 -0.68 4.26
C LEU A 50 -0.12 0.76 4.75
N ILE A 51 0.33 1.65 3.86
CA ILE A 51 0.55 3.06 4.23
C ILE A 51 -0.76 3.69 4.70
N GLU A 52 -1.86 3.43 3.99
CA GLU A 52 -3.18 3.98 4.35
C GLU A 52 -3.66 3.44 5.69
N GLU A 53 -3.51 2.14 5.93
CA GLU A 53 -3.82 1.56 7.24
C GLU A 53 -3.01 2.24 8.36
N LYS A 54 -1.74 2.55 8.13
CA LYS A 54 -0.89 3.20 9.14
C LYS A 54 -1.31 4.64 9.46
N LYS A 55 -2.04 5.32 8.57
CA LYS A 55 -2.51 6.69 8.80
C LYS A 55 -3.61 6.77 9.86
N SER A 56 -4.29 5.66 10.19
CA SER A 56 -5.33 5.68 11.23
C SER A 56 -4.70 6.04 12.60
N LYS A 57 -5.15 7.17 13.16
CA LYS A 57 -4.67 7.70 14.44
C LYS A 57 -5.41 7.01 15.59
N GLY A 58 -4.91 5.85 16.00
CA GLY A 58 -5.43 5.12 17.16
C GLY A 58 -6.27 3.92 16.78
N LYS A 59 -6.29 2.92 17.68
CA LYS A 59 -6.82 1.56 17.45
C LYS A 59 -8.32 1.48 17.17
N GLU A 60 -9.04 2.60 17.16
CA GLU A 60 -10.50 2.65 17.13
C GLU A 60 -11.07 3.25 15.84
N GLU A 61 -10.27 3.95 15.03
CA GLU A 61 -10.73 4.47 13.73
C GLU A 61 -10.28 3.58 12.57
N ILE A 62 -11.25 3.01 11.86
CA ILE A 62 -11.01 2.33 10.59
C ILE A 62 -10.74 3.40 9.53
N ASN A 63 -9.59 3.32 8.87
CA ASN A 63 -9.36 4.15 7.68
C ASN A 63 -10.03 3.48 6.48
N TYR A 64 -11.12 4.10 5.99
CA TYR A 64 -11.90 3.63 4.83
C TYR A 64 -11.13 3.67 3.51
N ASP A 65 -10.01 4.38 3.44
CA ASP A 65 -9.11 4.38 2.28
C ASP A 65 -8.15 3.18 2.30
N SER A 66 -8.13 2.40 3.39
CA SER A 66 -7.27 1.21 3.49
C SER A 66 -7.76 0.11 2.57
N ILE A 67 -6.92 -0.31 1.63
CA ILE A 67 -7.21 -1.42 0.71
C ILE A 67 -6.90 -2.77 1.36
N ILE A 68 -5.97 -2.79 2.32
CA ILE A 68 -5.51 -3.98 3.04
C ILE A 68 -5.26 -3.62 4.50
N THR A 69 -5.54 -4.56 5.40
CA THR A 69 -5.24 -4.46 6.83
C THR A 69 -4.31 -5.58 7.28
N CYS A 70 -3.47 -5.31 8.28
CA CYS A 70 -2.56 -6.26 8.91
C CYS A 70 -2.92 -6.48 10.38
N ASN A 71 -3.38 -7.69 10.71
CA ASN A 71 -3.54 -8.10 12.09
C ASN A 71 -2.22 -8.64 12.65
N SER A 72 -1.47 -7.78 13.35
CA SER A 72 -0.16 -8.13 13.91
C SER A 72 -0.20 -9.30 14.92
N LYS A 73 -1.30 -9.45 15.68
CA LYS A 73 -1.47 -10.54 16.66
C LYS A 73 -1.61 -11.90 15.98
N ARG A 74 -2.34 -11.95 14.87
CA ARG A 74 -2.62 -13.17 14.10
C ARG A 74 -1.67 -13.37 12.92
N LYS A 75 -0.74 -12.42 12.70
CA LYS A 75 0.16 -12.36 11.53
C LYS A 75 -0.59 -12.62 10.23
N SER A 76 -1.74 -11.96 10.06
CA SER A 76 -2.62 -12.18 8.92
C SER A 76 -2.97 -10.88 8.24
N PHE A 77 -3.07 -10.92 6.92
CA PHE A 77 -3.59 -9.83 6.12
C PHE A 77 -5.07 -10.04 5.80
N GLY A 78 -5.77 -8.95 5.55
CA GLY A 78 -7.17 -9.00 5.16
C GLY A 78 -7.61 -7.82 4.32
N LEU A 79 -8.72 -7.99 3.63
CA LEU A 79 -9.46 -6.92 2.97
C LEU A 79 -10.45 -6.34 3.99
N PRO A 80 -10.31 -5.07 4.41
CA PRO A 80 -11.24 -4.47 5.35
C PRO A 80 -12.65 -4.44 4.77
N ILE A 81 -13.65 -4.65 5.63
CA ILE A 81 -15.06 -4.47 5.27
C ILE A 81 -15.45 -3.06 5.72
N HIS A 82 -15.93 -2.24 4.79
CA HIS A 82 -16.31 -0.85 5.06
C HIS A 82 -17.76 -0.74 5.55
N ASP A 83 -18.11 -1.50 6.60
CA ASP A 83 -19.44 -1.53 7.24
C ASP A 83 -19.49 -0.68 8.53
N GLY A 84 -18.43 0.07 8.84
CA GLY A 84 -18.26 0.82 10.07
C GLY A 84 -17.65 0.02 11.23
N GLY A 85 -17.35 -1.27 11.03
CA GLY A 85 -16.67 -2.13 11.99
C GLY A 85 -15.22 -2.47 11.61
N SER A 86 -14.50 -3.14 12.52
CA SER A 86 -13.11 -3.58 12.30
C SER A 86 -13.00 -4.95 11.60
N SER A 87 -14.09 -5.37 10.96
CA SER A 87 -14.20 -6.64 10.25
C SER A 87 -13.34 -6.63 8.99
N TYR A 88 -12.78 -7.79 8.65
CA TYR A 88 -12.02 -7.99 7.42
C TYR A 88 -12.17 -9.42 6.90
N ILE A 89 -12.06 -9.57 5.59
CA ILE A 89 -11.95 -10.89 4.94
C ILE A 89 -10.47 -11.27 4.94
N LYS A 90 -10.12 -12.35 5.65
CA LYS A 90 -8.74 -12.84 5.67
C LYS A 90 -8.31 -13.33 4.28
N ILE A 91 -7.12 -12.94 3.85
CA ILE A 91 -6.48 -13.42 2.63
C ILE A 91 -5.33 -14.37 2.95
N TYR A 92 -5.13 -15.38 2.10
CA TYR A 92 -4.08 -16.39 2.26
C TYR A 92 -2.94 -16.26 1.24
N PHE A 93 -3.20 -15.52 0.16
CA PHE A 93 -2.24 -15.27 -0.91
C PHE A 93 -2.23 -13.78 -1.22
N CYS A 94 -1.05 -13.25 -1.54
CA CYS A 94 -0.86 -11.88 -1.94
C CYS A 94 -1.60 -11.59 -3.25
N PRO A 95 -2.52 -10.62 -3.31
CA PRO A 95 -3.24 -10.27 -4.53
C PRO A 95 -2.33 -9.76 -5.66
N TRP A 96 -1.11 -9.32 -5.33
CA TRP A 96 -0.18 -8.69 -6.27
C TRP A 96 0.93 -9.61 -6.76
N CYS A 97 1.45 -10.51 -5.92
CA CYS A 97 2.54 -11.41 -6.32
C CYS A 97 2.22 -12.91 -6.19
N GLY A 98 1.03 -13.26 -5.69
CA GLY A 98 0.58 -14.66 -5.56
C GLY A 98 1.29 -15.48 -4.47
N GLN A 99 2.26 -14.93 -3.75
CA GLN A 99 2.92 -15.65 -2.65
C GLN A 99 1.94 -15.91 -1.49
N LYS A 100 2.10 -17.06 -0.82
CA LYS A 100 1.37 -17.40 0.40
C LYS A 100 1.77 -16.48 1.55
N LEU A 101 0.78 -15.97 2.29
CA LEU A 101 0.93 -15.02 3.41
C LEU A 101 0.90 -15.68 4.79
#